data_AF-A0A0S3RHH2-F1
#
_entry.id   AF-A0A0S3RHH2-F1
#
_cell.length_a   1.000
_cell.length_b   1.000
_cell.length_c   1.000
_cell.angle_alpha   90.00
_cell.angle_beta   90.00
_cell.angle_gamma   90.00
#
_symmetry.space_group_name_H-M   'P 1'
#
loop_
_entity.id
_entity.type
_entity.pdbx_description
1 polymer ?
#
loop_
_entity_poly.entity_id
_entity_poly.type
_entity_poly.pdbx_seq_one_letter_code
_entity_poly.pdbx_strand_id
1 'polypeptide(L)'
;FSVRTATTHTPQFLGLPQGAWFQEGGFETAGEGVVIGFVDTGIDPTHPSFGDSKSNHPYPVPGHYSGICEVTRDFPSGSCNRKLVGARHFAASAITRGIFNSTQDYASPFDGDGHGTHTAAVAAGNHGIPVIVAGHHFGNASGMAPRSQ
;
A
#
# COMPACT_ATOMS: atom_id res chain seq x y z
N PHE A 1 -14.66 -26.91 7.10
CA PHE A 1 -14.12 -26.36 5.83
C PHE A 1 -12.67 -25.97 6.06
N SER A 2 -11.72 -26.55 5.33
CA SER A 2 -10.32 -26.13 5.41
C SER A 2 -10.16 -24.86 4.58
N VAL A 3 -9.94 -23.73 5.24
CA VAL A 3 -9.66 -22.47 4.56
C VAL A 3 -8.19 -22.51 4.14
N ARG A 4 -7.93 -22.60 2.84
CA ARG A 4 -6.58 -22.49 2.28
C ARG A 4 -6.24 -21.01 2.20
N THR A 5 -5.29 -20.54 3.01
CA THR A 5 -4.84 -19.14 3.06
C THR A 5 -4.13 -18.77 1.76
N ALA A 6 -4.73 -17.89 0.94
CA ALA A 6 -4.19 -17.58 -0.39
C ALA A 6 -3.22 -16.37 -0.41
N THR A 7 -3.53 -15.28 0.30
CA THR A 7 -2.76 -14.02 0.25
C THR A 7 -1.88 -13.74 1.46
N THR A 8 -2.15 -14.36 2.62
CA THR A 8 -1.26 -14.29 3.80
C THR A 8 -0.03 -15.19 3.69
N HIS A 9 0.08 -15.96 2.61
CA HIS A 9 1.14 -16.95 2.42
C HIS A 9 1.93 -16.76 1.12
N THR A 10 1.57 -15.79 0.27
CA THR A 10 2.19 -15.63 -1.05
C THR A 10 3.71 -15.40 -0.98
N PRO A 11 4.26 -14.56 -0.08
CA PRO A 11 5.72 -14.42 0.03
C PRO A 11 6.43 -15.73 0.39
N GLN A 12 5.85 -16.52 1.30
CA GLN A 12 6.39 -17.81 1.70
C GLN A 12 6.30 -18.84 0.57
N PHE A 13 5.17 -18.88 -0.13
CA PHE A 13 4.95 -19.74 -1.29
C PHE A 13 5.97 -19.46 -2.40
N LEU A 14 6.31 -18.19 -2.63
CA LEU A 14 7.33 -17.76 -3.58
C LEU A 14 8.77 -17.92 -3.05
N GLY A 15 8.96 -18.39 -1.81
CA GLY A 15 10.26 -18.60 -1.20
C GLY A 15 11.02 -17.31 -0.86
N LEU A 16 10.35 -16.16 -0.79
CA LEU A 16 11.01 -14.86 -0.52
C LEU A 16 11.80 -14.84 0.80
N PRO A 17 11.31 -15.42 1.92
CA PRO A 17 12.04 -15.37 3.19
C PRO A 17 13.39 -16.09 3.19
N GLN A 18 13.58 -17.08 2.31
CA GLN A 18 14.86 -17.78 2.12
C GLN A 18 15.59 -17.34 0.84
N GLY A 19 14.94 -16.51 0.01
CA GLY A 19 15.43 -15.99 -1.25
C GLY A 19 15.74 -14.50 -1.15
N ALA A 20 15.06 -13.71 -1.98
CA ALA A 20 15.36 -12.28 -2.14
C ALA A 20 15.35 -11.50 -0.81
N TRP A 21 14.43 -11.77 0.12
CA TRP A 21 14.45 -11.07 1.41
C TRP A 21 15.70 -11.42 2.20
N PHE A 22 16.11 -12.69 2.25
CA PHE A 22 17.31 -13.11 2.97
C PHE A 22 18.57 -12.42 2.44
N GLN A 23 18.67 -12.30 1.11
CA GLN A 23 19.81 -11.64 0.44
C GLN A 23 19.90 -10.15 0.79
N GLU A 24 18.76 -9.48 0.99
CA GLU A 24 18.69 -8.05 1.30
C GLU A 24 18.73 -7.74 2.81
N GLY A 25 18.85 -8.74 3.70
CA GLY A 25 18.91 -8.54 5.16
C GLY A 25 17.60 -8.83 5.91
N GLY A 26 16.62 -9.41 5.24
CA GLY A 26 15.34 -9.85 5.78
C GLY A 26 14.16 -8.97 5.37
N PHE A 27 12.99 -9.26 5.93
CA PHE A 27 11.77 -8.48 5.64
C PHE A 27 11.85 -7.03 6.14
N GLU A 28 12.77 -6.70 7.06
CA GLU A 28 12.98 -5.34 7.59
C GLU A 28 13.77 -4.43 6.63
N THR A 29 14.36 -4.99 5.58
CA THR A 29 15.10 -4.23 4.54
C THR A 29 14.62 -4.55 3.13
N ALA A 30 13.77 -5.56 2.94
CA ALA A 30 13.29 -5.99 1.62
C ALA A 30 12.52 -4.89 0.85
N GLY A 31 13.19 -4.32 -0.15
CA GLY A 31 12.68 -3.23 -0.99
C GLY A 31 13.01 -1.82 -0.47
N GLU A 32 13.84 -1.70 0.56
CA GLU A 32 14.24 -0.41 1.11
C GLU A 32 14.92 0.48 0.06
N GLY A 33 14.57 1.77 0.04
CA GLY A 33 15.09 2.75 -0.91
C GLY A 33 14.43 2.69 -2.30
N VAL A 34 13.47 1.79 -2.51
CA VAL A 34 12.67 1.70 -3.74
C VAL A 34 11.30 2.33 -3.50
N VAL A 35 10.88 3.18 -4.44
CA VAL A 35 9.51 3.73 -4.49
C VAL A 35 8.73 3.04 -5.61
N ILE A 36 7.54 2.52 -5.31
CA ILE A 36 6.66 1.83 -6.25
C ILE A 36 5.48 2.75 -6.59
N GLY A 37 5.35 3.12 -7.86
CA GLY A 37 4.22 3.91 -8.35
C GLY A 37 3.03 3.03 -8.75
N PHE A 38 1.85 3.34 -8.23
CA PHE A 38 0.60 2.68 -8.60
C PHE A 38 -0.29 3.64 -9.40
N VAL A 39 -0.84 3.15 -10.52
CA VAL A 39 -1.89 3.83 -11.28
C VAL A 39 -3.14 2.97 -11.14
N ASP A 40 -4.00 3.35 -10.20
CA ASP A 40 -5.13 2.54 -9.74
C ASP A 40 -6.27 3.44 -9.22
N THR A 41 -7.28 2.89 -8.55
CA THR A 41 -8.47 3.59 -8.03
C THR A 41 -8.21 4.53 -6.85
N GLY A 42 -6.98 4.58 -6.34
CA GLY A 42 -6.56 5.40 -5.20
C GLY A 42 -5.84 4.59 -4.13
N ILE A 43 -5.76 5.15 -2.93
CA ILE A 43 -5.29 4.44 -1.73
C ILE A 43 -6.09 4.83 -0.48
N ASP A 44 -6.38 3.87 0.42
CA ASP A 44 -6.76 4.17 1.80
C ASP A 44 -5.50 4.43 2.65
N PRO A 45 -5.21 5.70 3.00
CA PRO A 45 -4.00 6.05 3.76
C PRO A 45 -4.03 5.54 5.21
N THR A 46 -5.20 5.17 5.71
CA THR A 46 -5.38 4.69 7.09
C THR A 46 -5.16 3.18 7.21
N HIS A 47 -5.06 2.48 6.09
CA HIS A 47 -4.94 1.02 6.08
C HIS A 47 -3.64 0.56 6.78
N PRO A 48 -3.67 -0.44 7.69
CA PRO A 48 -2.52 -0.83 8.50
C PRO A 48 -1.28 -1.28 7.73
N SER A 49 -1.43 -1.63 6.45
CA SER A 49 -0.32 -1.97 5.54
C SER A 49 0.56 -0.79 5.16
N PHE A 50 0.11 0.45 5.36
CA PHE A 50 0.82 1.66 4.94
C PHE A 50 1.26 2.57 6.10
N GLY A 51 1.24 2.06 7.34
CA GLY A 51 1.76 2.80 8.49
C GLY A 51 3.29 2.83 8.52
N ASP A 52 3.89 3.94 8.95
CA ASP A 52 5.34 4.11 9.00
C ASP A 52 5.96 3.91 10.40
N SER A 53 5.12 3.63 11.41
CA SER A 53 5.51 3.48 12.83
C SER A 53 5.63 2.02 13.30
N LYS A 54 5.47 1.05 12.41
CA LYS A 54 5.44 -0.39 12.78
C LYS A 54 6.81 -1.01 13.07
N SER A 55 7.89 -0.37 12.61
CA SER A 55 9.26 -0.84 12.82
C SER A 55 10.07 0.26 13.48
N ASN A 56 11.01 -0.13 14.33
CA ASN A 56 12.04 0.77 14.86
C ASN A 56 13.06 1.16 13.78
N HIS A 57 13.03 0.48 12.62
CA HIS A 57 13.79 0.83 11.43
C HIS A 57 12.97 1.82 10.58
N PRO A 58 13.30 3.12 10.59
CA PRO A 58 12.50 4.13 9.90
C PRO A 58 12.57 3.93 8.38
N TYR A 59 11.49 4.27 7.66
CA TYR A 59 11.51 4.26 6.19
C TYR A 59 12.41 5.38 5.67
N PRO A 60 13.50 5.07 4.93
CA PRO A 60 14.30 6.09 4.29
C PRO A 60 13.60 6.52 2.99
N VAL A 61 13.11 7.76 2.95
CA VAL A 61 12.61 8.34 1.70
C VAL A 61 13.83 8.73 0.84
N PRO A 62 13.96 8.24 -0.41
CA PRO A 62 15.10 8.60 -1.24
C PRO A 62 15.20 10.11 -1.42
N GLY A 63 16.40 10.69 -1.22
CA GLY A 63 16.58 12.15 -1.26
C GLY A 63 16.28 12.81 -2.61
N HIS A 64 16.19 12.02 -3.69
CA HIS A 64 15.79 12.46 -5.02
C HIS A 64 14.29 12.31 -5.28
N TYR A 65 13.51 11.74 -4.35
CA TYR A 65 12.07 11.61 -4.49
C TYR A 65 11.41 12.98 -4.40
N SER A 66 10.69 13.35 -5.46
CA SER A 66 10.02 14.65 -5.59
C SER A 66 8.50 14.50 -5.80
N GLY A 67 7.93 13.37 -5.38
CA GLY A 67 6.49 13.15 -5.45
C GLY A 67 5.73 14.10 -4.55
N ILE A 68 4.45 14.28 -4.86
CA ILE A 68 3.55 15.17 -4.14
C ILE A 68 2.54 14.33 -3.38
N CYS A 69 2.28 14.71 -2.12
CA CYS A 69 1.08 14.28 -1.42
C CYS A 69 0.00 15.34 -1.60
N GLU A 70 -0.94 15.07 -2.50
CA GLU A 70 -2.04 15.98 -2.77
C GLU A 70 -3.02 16.02 -1.60
N VAL A 71 -3.37 17.23 -1.15
CA VAL A 71 -4.30 17.44 -0.05
C VAL A 71 -5.68 17.82 -0.60
N THR A 72 -6.69 17.06 -0.20
CA THR A 72 -8.09 17.29 -0.55
C THR A 72 -8.96 17.11 0.70
N ARG A 73 -10.27 17.35 0.58
CA ARG A 73 -11.22 17.12 1.68
C ARG A 73 -11.18 15.68 2.19
N ASP A 74 -11.14 14.72 1.27
CA ASP A 74 -11.23 13.28 1.57
C ASP A 74 -9.85 12.62 1.69
N PHE A 75 -8.77 13.41 1.54
CA PHE A 75 -7.37 12.99 1.69
C PHE A 75 -6.60 14.14 2.37
N PRO A 76 -6.81 14.37 3.68
CA PRO A 76 -6.30 15.53 4.38
C PRO A 76 -4.78 15.52 4.56
N SER A 77 -4.24 16.66 5.02
CA SER A 77 -2.83 16.73 5.41
C SER A 77 -2.49 15.66 6.45
N GLY A 78 -1.41 14.93 6.22
CA GLY A 78 -0.99 13.79 7.06
C GLY A 78 -1.45 12.43 6.56
N SER A 79 -2.20 12.35 5.45
CA SER A 79 -2.54 11.08 4.81
C SER A 79 -1.32 10.37 4.20
N CYS A 80 -0.33 11.12 3.70
CA CYS A 80 0.99 10.54 3.38
C CYS A 80 1.89 10.54 4.61
N ASN A 81 2.80 9.58 4.64
CA ASN A 81 3.79 9.38 5.70
C ASN A 81 5.10 8.87 5.07
N ARG A 82 6.01 8.28 5.84
CA ARG A 82 7.27 7.79 5.25
C ARG A 82 7.15 6.46 4.50
N LYS A 83 6.02 5.77 4.61
CA LYS A 83 5.66 4.57 3.85
C LYS A 83 4.90 4.96 2.58
N LEU A 84 3.74 5.58 2.71
CA LEU A 84 3.01 6.18 1.59
C LEU A 84 3.56 7.59 1.34
N VAL A 85 4.54 7.71 0.45
CA VAL A 85 5.32 8.96 0.28
C VAL A 85 4.71 9.96 -0.69
N GLY A 86 3.74 9.56 -1.50
CA GLY A 86 3.03 10.45 -2.41
C GLY A 86 1.71 9.88 -2.86
N ALA A 87 0.80 10.77 -3.21
CA ALA A 87 -0.56 10.43 -3.60
C ALA A 87 -1.10 11.55 -4.49
N ARG A 88 -1.60 11.18 -5.67
CA ARG A 88 -2.16 12.11 -6.66
C ARG A 88 -3.37 11.50 -7.32
N HIS A 89 -4.24 12.35 -7.84
CA HIS A 89 -5.37 11.91 -8.64
C HIS A 89 -5.45 12.63 -9.98
N PHE A 90 -6.14 12.01 -10.93
CA PHE A 90 -6.26 12.49 -12.32
C PHE A 90 -7.70 12.36 -12.83
N ALA A 91 -8.64 13.09 -12.21
CA ALA A 91 -10.07 13.01 -12.57
C ALA A 91 -10.53 14.11 -13.56
N ALA A 92 -9.71 15.13 -13.82
CA ALA A 92 -10.12 16.34 -14.55
C ALA A 92 -10.77 16.05 -15.91
N SER A 93 -10.18 15.17 -16.73
CA SER A 93 -10.73 14.84 -18.05
C SER A 93 -12.08 14.13 -17.95
N ALA A 94 -12.24 13.21 -17.01
CA ALA A 94 -13.51 12.51 -16.78
C ALA A 94 -14.61 13.48 -16.35
N ILE A 95 -14.27 14.43 -15.48
CA ILE A 95 -15.19 15.50 -15.02
C ILE A 95 -15.61 16.38 -16.19
N THR A 96 -14.65 16.90 -16.96
CA THR A 96 -14.95 17.77 -18.13
C THR A 96 -15.79 17.06 -19.18
N ARG A 97 -15.61 15.75 -19.37
CA ARG A 97 -16.38 14.95 -20.32
C ARG A 97 -17.74 14.50 -19.78
N GLY A 98 -18.07 14.79 -18.52
CA GLY A 98 -19.33 14.37 -17.89
C GLY A 98 -19.46 12.86 -17.67
N ILE A 99 -18.33 12.14 -17.62
CA ILE A 99 -18.30 10.68 -17.40
C ILE A 99 -17.82 10.29 -15.99
N PHE A 100 -17.41 11.28 -15.19
CA PHE A 100 -17.02 11.06 -13.79
C PHE A 100 -18.26 10.76 -12.94
N ASN A 101 -18.28 9.62 -12.25
CA ASN A 101 -19.39 9.24 -11.41
C ASN A 101 -19.09 9.57 -9.95
N SER A 102 -19.44 10.77 -9.50
CA SER A 102 -19.19 11.20 -8.11
C SER A 102 -19.93 10.42 -7.01
N THR A 103 -20.75 9.43 -7.37
CA THR A 103 -21.35 8.49 -6.40
C THR A 103 -20.49 7.26 -6.14
N GLN A 104 -19.49 7.01 -6.98
CA GLN A 104 -18.57 5.87 -6.91
C GLN A 104 -17.11 6.33 -6.85
N ASP A 105 -16.78 7.39 -7.59
CA ASP A 105 -15.44 7.93 -7.74
C ASP A 105 -15.18 9.12 -6.82
N TYR A 106 -13.91 9.27 -6.41
CA TYR A 106 -13.43 10.42 -5.65
C TYR A 106 -12.51 11.27 -6.53
N ALA A 107 -12.75 12.59 -6.54
CA ALA A 107 -11.82 13.55 -7.13
C ALA A 107 -10.70 13.88 -6.12
N SER A 108 -10.05 12.82 -5.64
CA SER A 108 -8.96 12.84 -4.68
C SER A 108 -8.13 11.56 -4.80
N PRO A 109 -6.96 11.47 -4.13
CA PRO A 109 -6.20 10.23 -4.11
C PRO A 109 -6.83 9.10 -3.28
N PHE A 110 -7.95 9.36 -2.58
CA PHE A 110 -8.61 8.38 -1.72
C PHE A 110 -9.23 7.25 -2.54
N ASP A 111 -9.08 6.02 -2.04
CA ASP A 111 -9.67 4.83 -2.68
C ASP A 111 -11.13 4.62 -2.24
N GLY A 112 -12.06 4.86 -3.14
CA GLY A 112 -13.48 4.57 -2.94
C GLY A 112 -13.89 3.13 -3.25
N ASP A 113 -13.06 2.39 -3.99
CA ASP A 113 -13.38 1.07 -4.51
C ASP A 113 -12.72 -0.05 -3.70
N GLY A 114 -11.42 0.10 -3.41
CA GLY A 114 -10.60 -0.86 -2.68
C GLY A 114 -9.59 -1.59 -3.55
N HIS A 115 -9.76 -1.60 -4.88
CA HIS A 115 -8.82 -2.25 -5.81
C HIS A 115 -7.39 -1.70 -5.66
N GLY A 116 -7.23 -0.36 -5.64
CA GLY A 116 -5.93 0.28 -5.48
C GLY A 116 -5.25 -0.04 -4.15
N THR A 117 -6.00 0.02 -3.06
CA THR A 117 -5.52 -0.37 -1.72
C THR A 117 -5.08 -1.83 -1.67
N HIS A 118 -5.86 -2.73 -2.25
CA HIS A 118 -5.52 -4.15 -2.30
C HIS A 118 -4.26 -4.39 -3.14
N THR A 119 -4.19 -3.82 -4.35
CA THR A 119 -3.04 -3.95 -5.26
C THR A 119 -1.75 -3.41 -4.63
N ALA A 120 -1.80 -2.21 -4.04
CA ALA A 120 -0.67 -1.62 -3.34
C ALA A 120 -0.23 -2.46 -2.13
N ALA A 121 -1.18 -3.03 -1.38
CA ALA A 121 -0.86 -3.89 -0.23
C ALA A 121 -0.18 -5.21 -0.64
N VAL A 122 -0.55 -5.79 -1.79
CA VAL A 122 0.11 -7.01 -2.32
C VAL A 122 1.55 -6.75 -2.71
N ALA A 123 1.85 -5.60 -3.31
CA ALA A 123 3.20 -5.28 -3.76
C ALA A 123 4.07 -4.72 -2.61
N ALA A 124 3.58 -3.71 -1.91
CA ALA A 124 4.36 -2.88 -0.98
C ALA A 124 3.82 -2.90 0.46
N GLY A 125 2.77 -3.64 0.77
CA GLY A 125 2.22 -3.66 2.14
C GLY A 125 3.25 -4.09 3.18
N ASN A 126 3.22 -3.48 4.35
CA ASN A 126 4.09 -3.85 5.47
C ASN A 126 4.01 -5.36 5.79
N HIS A 127 5.11 -5.91 6.30
CA HIS A 127 5.13 -7.28 6.77
C HIS A 127 4.32 -7.45 8.05
N GLY A 128 3.69 -8.62 8.23
CA GLY A 128 3.10 -9.02 9.50
C GLY A 128 1.73 -8.40 9.81
N ILE A 129 0.97 -7.96 8.81
CA ILE A 129 -0.34 -7.31 8.99
C ILE A 129 -1.42 -8.35 9.30
N PRO A 130 -2.04 -8.36 10.49
CA PRO A 130 -3.09 -9.33 10.81
C PRO A 130 -4.29 -9.16 9.88
N VAL A 131 -4.72 -10.24 9.24
CA VAL A 131 -5.92 -10.27 8.40
C VAL A 131 -7.08 -10.81 9.23
N ILE A 132 -8.01 -9.91 9.56
CA ILE A 132 -9.19 -10.24 10.39
C ILE A 132 -10.45 -9.95 9.58
N VAL A 133 -11.25 -10.99 9.31
CA VAL A 133 -12.52 -10.86 8.57
C VAL A 133 -13.63 -11.50 9.40
N ALA A 134 -14.71 -10.75 9.64
CA ALA A 134 -15.83 -11.19 10.49
C ALA A 134 -15.39 -11.74 11.87
N GLY A 135 -14.34 -11.16 12.46
CA GLY A 135 -13.79 -11.58 13.76
C GLY A 135 -12.86 -12.80 13.72
N HIS A 136 -12.60 -13.38 12.55
CA HIS A 136 -11.69 -14.53 12.40
C HIS A 136 -10.32 -14.10 11.87
N HIS A 137 -9.26 -14.68 12.43
CA HIS A 137 -7.88 -14.43 12.02
C HIS A 137 -7.44 -15.39 10.91
N PHE A 138 -7.05 -14.83 9.75
CA PHE A 138 -6.64 -15.58 8.54
C PHE A 138 -5.12 -15.60 8.33
N GLY A 139 -4.36 -15.19 9.34
CA GLY A 139 -2.90 -15.07 9.30
C GLY A 139 -2.44 -13.64 9.05
N ASN A 140 -1.14 -13.49 8.79
CA ASN A 140 -0.51 -12.18 8.64
C ASN A 140 -0.12 -11.96 7.18
N ALA A 141 -0.64 -10.89 6.58
CA ALA A 141 -0.30 -10.46 5.23
C ALA A 141 1.04 -9.72 5.19
N SER A 142 1.63 -9.70 4.02
CA SER A 142 2.83 -8.94 3.69
C SER A 142 2.83 -8.64 2.20
N GLY A 143 3.29 -7.46 1.83
CA GLY A 143 3.69 -7.17 0.45
C GLY A 143 4.92 -7.99 0.07
N MET A 144 5.21 -8.05 -1.23
CA MET A 144 6.44 -8.68 -1.76
C MET A 144 7.69 -7.86 -1.43
N ALA A 145 7.56 -6.53 -1.36
CA ALA A 145 8.62 -5.59 -0.99
C ALA A 145 8.15 -4.77 0.23
N PRO A 146 8.08 -5.39 1.42
CA PRO A 146 7.43 -4.79 2.60
C PRO A 146 8.08 -3.49 3.09
N ARG A 147 9.28 -3.15 2.61
CA ARG A 147 10.05 -1.96 3.01
C ARG A 147 10.25 -0.93 1.91
N SER A 148 9.66 -1.16 0.74
CA SER A 148 9.49 -0.14 -0.28
C SER A 148 8.52 0.96 0.17
N GLN A 149 8.56 2.10 -0.51
CA GLN A 149 7.57 3.17 -0.34
C GLN A 149 6.55 3.19 -1.48
#